data_AF-A0A7S2HYR1-F1
#
_entry.id   AF-A0A7S2HYR1-F1
#
_cell.length_a   1.000
_cell.length_b   1.000
_cell.length_c   1.000
_cell.angle_alpha   90.00
_cell.angle_beta   90.00
_cell.angle_gamma   90.00
#
_symmetry.space_group_name_H-M   'P 1'
#
loop_
_entity.id
_entity.type
_entity.pdbx_description
1 polymer ?
#
loop_
_entity_poly.entity_id
_entity_poly.type
_entity_poly.pdbx_seq_one_letter_code
_entity_poly.pdbx_strand_id
1 'polypeptide(L)'
;ALAQAQEAHAPAALQGAIDDGKEQPSRRRLVLHFNLPRTLMTCDLAACRSTEAELNSALSETIWGTVGPSGWAPESSEPSVDAPGPGLSTYGEYLRRLYPDDPRKVEAMQAVFTNAKEPGSTFRSRFDHMVQSLSFSNNWLLAKAYDIKRVVLDEEEVPEDLSEPEEQAIMRFGRHQVLPAFWRFLIHLTKKERDFSLVFHAFSSRQLGLLQRELRCFCRGGHPAYCGQNKTRMPPRMNGEKGSRDLRLMDEAVGQ
;
A
#
# COMPACT_ATOMS: atom_id res chain seq x y z
N ALA A 1 -32.69 63.63 -56.53
CA ALA A 1 -32.34 63.96 -55.13
C ALA A 1 -32.12 62.65 -54.40
N LEU A 2 -30.91 62.08 -54.42
CA LEU A 2 -29.77 62.27 -53.49
C LEU A 2 -30.00 61.65 -52.10
N ALA A 3 -29.01 60.81 -51.72
CA ALA A 3 -28.64 60.22 -50.42
C ALA A 3 -29.43 58.97 -49.96
N GLN A 4 -28.88 57.74 -49.95
CA GLN A 4 -27.75 57.13 -49.20
C GLN A 4 -28.07 56.73 -47.74
N ALA A 5 -27.96 55.41 -47.46
CA ALA A 5 -27.38 54.74 -46.27
C ALA A 5 -28.00 53.33 -46.14
N GLN A 6 -27.32 52.25 -46.55
CA GLN A 6 -26.39 51.39 -45.81
C GLN A 6 -27.01 50.45 -44.74
N GLU A 7 -26.64 49.18 -44.89
CA GLU A 7 -27.01 47.96 -44.17
C GLU A 7 -26.84 48.02 -42.65
N ALA A 8 -27.67 47.24 -41.95
CA ALA A 8 -27.25 46.56 -40.73
C ALA A 8 -27.97 45.20 -40.58
N HIS A 9 -27.15 44.16 -40.59
CA HIS A 9 -27.45 42.77 -40.24
C HIS A 9 -28.18 42.68 -38.88
N ALA A 10 -29.28 41.95 -38.83
CA ALA A 10 -29.92 41.53 -37.58
C ALA A 10 -29.13 40.37 -36.93
N PRO A 11 -28.74 40.44 -35.65
CA PRO A 11 -28.20 39.29 -34.93
C PRO A 11 -29.33 38.40 -34.40
N ALA A 12 -29.17 37.08 -34.58
CA ALA A 12 -29.99 36.06 -33.97
C ALA A 12 -29.87 36.12 -32.44
N ALA A 13 -31.02 36.14 -31.77
CA ALA A 13 -31.12 36.24 -30.32
C ALA A 13 -30.40 35.08 -29.60
N LEU A 14 -29.54 35.43 -28.65
CA LEU A 14 -29.04 34.54 -27.62
C LEU A 14 -30.22 34.05 -26.76
N GLN A 15 -30.52 32.75 -26.83
CA GLN A 15 -31.24 32.07 -25.76
C GLN A 15 -30.26 31.86 -24.60
N GLY A 16 -30.28 32.79 -23.63
CA GLY A 16 -29.59 32.60 -22.36
C GLY A 16 -30.27 31.49 -21.57
N ALA A 17 -29.60 30.34 -21.45
CA ALA A 17 -29.92 29.36 -20.43
C ALA A 17 -29.54 29.99 -19.08
N ILE A 18 -30.56 30.32 -18.30
CA ILE A 18 -30.41 30.59 -16.87
C ILE A 18 -30.06 29.23 -16.26
N ASP A 19 -28.77 29.03 -16.00
CA ASP A 19 -28.27 27.93 -15.17
C ASP A 19 -28.73 28.24 -13.75
N ASP A 20 -29.81 27.58 -13.32
CA ASP A 20 -30.25 27.56 -11.93
C ASP A 20 -29.13 26.93 -11.11
N GLY A 21 -28.23 27.79 -10.63
CA GLY A 21 -27.09 27.50 -9.76
C GLY A 21 -27.52 26.88 -8.44
N LYS A 22 -27.96 25.63 -8.48
CA LYS A 22 -27.82 24.73 -7.35
C LYS A 22 -26.34 24.39 -7.27
N GLU A 23 -25.62 25.17 -6.47
CA GLU A 23 -24.34 24.73 -5.90
C GLU A 23 -24.56 23.31 -5.37
N GLN A 24 -24.05 22.32 -6.10
CA GLN A 24 -23.93 21.00 -5.50
C GLN A 24 -23.06 21.19 -4.26
N PRO A 25 -23.50 20.73 -3.07
CA PRO A 25 -22.71 20.90 -1.87
C PRO A 25 -21.32 20.34 -2.14
N SER A 26 -20.31 21.22 -2.11
CA SER A 26 -18.95 20.85 -2.46
C SER A 26 -18.57 19.65 -1.60
N ARG A 27 -18.26 18.52 -2.25
CA ARG A 27 -17.94 17.31 -1.50
C ARG A 27 -16.71 17.62 -0.66
N ARG A 28 -16.87 17.54 0.66
CA ARG A 28 -15.79 17.81 1.63
C ARG A 28 -14.51 17.10 1.20
N ARG A 29 -13.40 17.83 1.29
CA ARG A 29 -12.05 17.29 1.09
C ARG A 29 -11.80 16.17 2.08
N LEU A 30 -11.26 15.06 1.61
CA LEU A 30 -10.80 13.95 2.44
C LEU A 30 -9.34 14.17 2.83
N VAL A 31 -9.01 14.11 4.12
CA VAL A 31 -7.61 14.09 4.57
C VAL A 31 -7.35 12.71 5.17
N LEU A 32 -6.43 11.97 4.58
CA LEU A 32 -6.22 10.56 4.90
C LEU A 32 -4.82 10.37 5.47
N HIS A 33 -4.77 9.88 6.70
CA HIS A 33 -3.53 9.59 7.41
C HIS A 33 -3.20 8.11 7.30
N PHE A 34 -1.97 7.81 6.91
CA PHE A 34 -1.47 6.44 6.79
C PHE A 34 -0.17 6.29 7.58
N ASN A 35 -0.12 5.30 8.47
CA ASN A 35 1.14 4.85 9.03
C ASN A 35 1.86 4.00 7.98
N LEU A 36 3.19 4.10 7.86
CA LEU A 36 3.90 3.26 6.90
C LEU A 36 3.96 1.79 7.34
N PRO A 37 4.51 1.46 8.53
CA PRO A 37 4.60 0.07 8.95
C PRO A 37 3.19 -0.52 9.16
N ARG A 38 3.03 -1.80 8.78
CA ARG A 38 1.81 -2.60 8.94
C ARG A 38 0.54 -2.12 8.22
N THR A 39 0.48 -0.86 7.76
CA THR A 39 -0.70 -0.32 7.04
C THR A 39 -0.44 -0.19 5.55
N LEU A 40 0.70 0.38 5.16
CA LEU A 40 1.07 0.52 3.75
C LEU A 40 2.19 -0.41 3.33
N MET A 41 3.12 -0.69 4.24
CA MET A 41 4.30 -1.52 3.97
C MET A 41 4.25 -2.82 4.76
N THR A 42 4.83 -3.86 4.19
CA THR A 42 4.88 -5.20 4.80
C THR A 42 6.12 -5.41 5.66
N CYS A 43 6.95 -4.39 5.89
CA CYS A 43 8.12 -4.43 6.77
C CYS A 43 8.17 -3.22 7.69
N ASP A 44 8.94 -3.32 8.77
CA ASP A 44 9.25 -2.20 9.66
C ASP A 44 10.75 -1.96 9.77
N LEU A 45 11.29 -1.09 8.91
CA LEU A 45 12.72 -0.76 8.91
C LEU A 45 13.13 0.11 10.09
N ALA A 46 12.19 0.81 10.75
CA ALA A 46 12.51 1.57 11.96
C ALA A 46 12.79 0.63 13.14
N ALA A 47 12.09 -0.51 13.19
CA ALA A 47 12.26 -1.55 14.20
C ALA A 47 13.10 -2.75 13.72
N CYS A 48 13.75 -2.64 12.55
CA CYS A 48 14.51 -3.72 11.92
C CYS A 48 13.72 -5.04 11.79
N ARG A 49 12.42 -4.98 11.51
CA ARG A 49 11.57 -6.16 11.29
C ARG A 49 11.35 -6.38 9.80
N SER A 50 11.73 -7.57 9.37
CA SER A 50 11.63 -7.99 7.97
C SER A 50 10.18 -8.20 7.56
N THR A 51 9.95 -8.32 6.25
CA THR A 51 8.63 -8.72 5.75
C THR A 51 8.20 -10.09 6.26
N GLU A 52 9.12 -11.04 6.39
CA GLU A 52 8.79 -12.35 7.00
C GLU A 52 8.31 -12.21 8.44
N ALA A 53 9.02 -11.41 9.25
CA ALA A 53 8.66 -11.19 10.65
C ALA A 53 7.29 -10.52 10.79
N GLU A 54 6.99 -9.48 9.99
CA GLU A 54 5.71 -8.76 10.05
C GLU A 54 4.54 -9.64 9.57
N LEU A 55 4.72 -10.48 8.54
CA LEU A 55 3.67 -11.40 8.09
C LEU A 55 3.37 -12.48 9.16
N ASN A 56 4.41 -13.03 9.80
CA ASN A 56 4.22 -13.97 10.92
C ASN A 56 3.57 -13.29 12.12
N SER A 57 3.98 -12.06 12.45
CA SER A 57 3.36 -11.25 13.51
C SER A 57 1.86 -11.01 13.23
N ALA A 58 1.50 -10.62 12.01
CA ALA A 58 0.10 -10.43 11.62
C ALA A 58 -0.73 -11.70 11.79
N LEU A 59 -0.21 -12.88 11.42
CA LEU A 59 -0.87 -14.16 11.67
C LEU A 59 -0.98 -14.46 13.16
N SER A 60 0.07 -14.23 13.94
CA SER A 60 0.05 -14.48 15.40
C SER A 60 -0.98 -13.65 16.16
N GLU A 61 -1.38 -12.49 15.62
CA GLU A 61 -2.38 -11.58 16.19
C GLU A 61 -3.78 -11.81 15.62
N THR A 62 -3.95 -12.74 14.68
CA THR A 62 -5.25 -13.02 14.03
C THR A 62 -5.65 -14.49 14.05
N ILE A 63 -4.74 -15.40 14.42
CA ILE A 63 -5.08 -16.78 14.74
C ILE A 63 -5.45 -16.88 16.22
N TRP A 64 -6.62 -17.45 16.48
CA TRP A 64 -7.20 -17.63 17.80
C TRP A 64 -7.02 -19.06 18.30
N GLY A 65 -6.78 -19.20 19.60
CA GLY A 65 -6.52 -20.49 20.22
C GLY A 65 -6.84 -20.48 21.70
N THR A 66 -6.58 -21.63 22.34
CA THR A 66 -6.77 -21.83 23.76
C THR A 66 -5.44 -22.10 24.45
N VAL A 67 -5.38 -21.74 25.73
CA VAL A 67 -4.20 -21.98 26.58
C VAL A 67 -4.47 -23.23 27.41
N GLY A 68 -3.73 -24.30 27.11
CA GLY A 68 -3.81 -25.57 27.83
C GLY A 68 -2.57 -25.85 28.69
N PRO A 69 -2.48 -27.06 29.27
CA PRO A 69 -1.33 -27.46 30.10
C PRO A 69 0.01 -27.43 29.37
N SER A 70 0.00 -27.62 28.05
CA SER A 70 1.19 -27.62 27.19
C SER A 70 1.47 -26.26 26.53
N GLY A 71 0.74 -25.21 26.93
CA GLY A 71 0.82 -23.88 26.33
C GLY A 71 -0.34 -23.58 25.38
N TRP A 72 -0.15 -22.55 24.55
CA TRP A 72 -1.15 -22.12 23.57
C TRP A 72 -1.18 -23.05 22.35
N ALA A 73 -2.38 -23.39 21.90
CA ALA A 73 -2.60 -24.15 20.68
C ALA A 73 -3.68 -23.47 19.81
N PRO A 74 -3.52 -23.45 18.48
CA PRO A 74 -4.51 -22.85 17.60
C PRO A 74 -5.81 -23.65 17.60
N GLU A 75 -6.94 -22.94 17.62
CA GLU A 75 -8.28 -23.53 17.55
C GLU A 75 -9.05 -23.03 16.31
N SER A 76 -8.87 -21.76 15.94
CA SER A 76 -9.43 -21.22 14.70
C SER A 76 -8.72 -21.78 13.49
N SER A 77 -9.47 -22.20 12.46
CA SER A 77 -8.89 -22.63 11.18
C SER A 77 -8.51 -21.49 10.23
N GLU A 78 -9.04 -20.29 10.46
CA GLU A 78 -8.82 -19.10 9.61
C GLU A 78 -8.47 -17.87 10.46
N PRO A 79 -7.65 -16.94 9.93
CA PRO A 79 -7.39 -15.67 10.59
C PRO A 79 -8.64 -14.79 10.71
N SER A 80 -8.81 -14.15 11.85
CA SER A 80 -9.87 -13.16 12.11
C SER A 80 -9.37 -12.04 13.00
N VAL A 81 -9.84 -10.83 12.73
CA VAL A 81 -9.58 -9.66 13.59
C VAL A 81 -10.35 -9.78 14.90
N ASP A 82 -11.59 -10.27 14.83
CA ASP A 82 -12.46 -10.46 15.98
C ASP A 82 -12.39 -11.90 16.49
N ALA A 83 -12.50 -12.06 17.82
CA ALA A 83 -12.53 -13.37 18.44
C ALA A 83 -13.73 -14.19 17.91
N PRO A 84 -13.51 -15.41 17.39
CA PRO A 84 -14.60 -16.23 16.86
C PRO A 84 -15.47 -16.84 17.96
N GLY A 85 -15.02 -16.80 19.23
CA GLY A 85 -15.75 -17.33 20.37
C GLY A 85 -15.20 -16.80 21.70
N PRO A 86 -15.97 -16.93 22.79
CA PRO A 86 -15.55 -16.50 24.11
C PRO A 86 -14.40 -17.35 24.64
N GLY A 87 -13.49 -16.73 25.40
CA GLY A 87 -12.39 -17.43 26.09
C GLY A 87 -11.19 -17.78 25.19
N LEU A 88 -11.24 -17.45 23.90
CA LEU A 88 -10.10 -17.58 23.01
C LEU A 88 -9.12 -16.41 23.20
N SER A 89 -7.85 -16.68 22.94
CA SER A 89 -6.81 -15.64 22.85
C SER A 89 -5.94 -15.87 21.64
N THR A 90 -5.40 -14.80 21.07
CA THR A 90 -4.41 -14.93 19.99
C THR A 90 -3.07 -15.42 20.55
N TYR A 91 -2.18 -15.89 19.68
CA TYR A 91 -0.82 -16.27 20.12
C TYR A 91 -0.07 -15.04 20.66
N GLY A 92 -0.23 -13.87 20.02
CA GLY A 92 0.35 -12.61 20.48
C GLY A 92 -0.13 -12.20 21.87
N GLU A 93 -1.44 -12.30 22.14
CA GLU A 93 -1.99 -12.05 23.47
C GLU A 93 -1.45 -13.02 24.53
N TYR A 94 -1.34 -14.30 24.19
CA TYR A 94 -0.76 -15.30 25.08
C TYR A 94 0.70 -14.97 25.43
N LEU A 95 1.52 -14.64 24.42
CA LEU A 95 2.92 -14.28 24.63
C LEU A 95 3.08 -13.02 25.50
N ARG A 96 2.27 -11.98 25.26
CA ARG A 96 2.28 -10.75 26.08
C ARG A 96 1.91 -11.00 27.54
N ARG A 97 1.05 -11.98 27.82
CA ARG A 97 0.74 -12.41 29.20
C ARG A 97 1.85 -13.22 29.83
N LEU A 98 2.54 -14.05 29.04
CA LEU A 98 3.63 -14.91 29.50
C LEU A 98 4.92 -14.13 29.74
N TYR A 99 5.17 -13.08 28.95
CA TYR A 99 6.38 -12.26 28.99
C TYR A 99 6.04 -10.77 29.06
N PRO A 100 5.36 -10.29 30.12
CA PRO A 100 4.90 -8.90 30.22
C PRO A 100 6.06 -7.90 30.22
N ASP A 101 7.22 -8.30 30.75
CA ASP A 101 8.40 -7.45 30.91
C ASP A 101 9.44 -7.64 29.78
N ASP A 102 9.18 -8.51 28.81
CA ASP A 102 10.11 -8.83 27.72
C ASP A 102 9.44 -8.77 26.33
N PRO A 103 9.13 -7.55 25.84
CA PRO A 103 8.51 -7.36 24.53
C PRO A 103 9.40 -7.87 23.39
N ARG A 104 10.73 -7.85 23.55
CA ARG A 104 11.66 -8.35 22.53
C ARG A 104 11.52 -9.86 22.34
N LYS A 105 11.33 -10.60 23.43
CA LYS A 105 11.06 -12.03 23.36
C LYS A 105 9.70 -12.31 22.71
N VAL A 106 8.68 -11.52 23.01
CA VAL A 106 7.37 -11.62 22.32
C VAL A 106 7.55 -11.43 20.82
N GLU A 107 8.21 -10.35 20.39
CA GLU A 107 8.46 -10.07 18.98
C GLU A 107 9.25 -11.18 18.30
N ALA A 108 10.31 -11.70 18.92
CA ALA A 108 11.13 -12.78 18.36
C ALA A 108 10.32 -14.07 18.17
N MET A 109 9.44 -14.41 19.11
CA MET A 109 8.58 -15.60 19.01
C MET A 109 7.45 -15.41 17.99
N GLN A 110 6.91 -14.19 17.86
CA GLN A 110 5.94 -13.87 16.82
C GLN A 110 6.56 -13.92 15.42
N ALA A 111 7.80 -13.46 15.25
CA ALA A 111 8.49 -13.41 13.96
C ALA A 111 8.68 -14.78 13.30
N VAL A 112 8.64 -15.87 14.09
CA VAL A 112 8.82 -17.25 13.62
C VAL A 112 7.53 -18.07 13.71
N PHE A 113 6.38 -17.48 14.02
CA PHE A 113 5.14 -18.18 14.37
C PHE A 113 4.75 -19.37 13.48
N THR A 114 4.94 -19.28 12.16
CA THR A 114 4.60 -20.35 11.21
C THR A 114 5.75 -21.29 10.85
N ASN A 115 6.92 -21.13 11.46
CA ASN A 115 8.07 -21.99 11.21
C ASN A 115 7.82 -23.42 11.71
N ALA A 116 8.60 -24.36 11.21
CA ALA A 116 8.48 -25.75 11.62
C ALA A 116 8.65 -25.89 13.15
N LYS A 117 7.74 -26.64 13.78
CA LYS A 117 7.66 -26.87 15.24
C LYS A 117 7.17 -25.68 16.08
N GLU A 118 6.88 -24.54 15.47
CA GLU A 118 6.25 -23.42 16.17
C GLU A 118 4.72 -23.62 16.25
N PRO A 119 4.03 -22.95 17.21
CA PRO A 119 2.60 -23.15 17.44
C PRO A 119 1.71 -22.85 16.24
N GLY A 120 2.16 -21.99 15.32
CA GLY A 120 1.45 -21.64 14.08
C GLY A 120 1.89 -22.44 12.85
N SER A 121 2.69 -23.49 12.99
CA SER A 121 3.26 -24.25 11.86
C SER A 121 2.22 -24.79 10.87
N THR A 122 1.00 -25.10 11.33
CA THR A 122 -0.13 -25.51 10.47
C THR A 122 -0.61 -24.41 9.53
N PHE A 123 -0.31 -23.14 9.82
CA PHE A 123 -0.65 -21.98 8.99
C PHE A 123 0.44 -21.60 7.99
N ARG A 124 1.48 -22.42 7.82
CA ARG A 124 2.55 -22.09 6.88
C ARG A 124 2.05 -21.93 5.44
N SER A 125 1.09 -22.76 5.02
CA SER A 125 0.44 -22.61 3.70
C SER A 125 -0.25 -21.25 3.53
N ARG A 126 -0.83 -20.70 4.60
CA ARG A 126 -1.45 -19.37 4.61
C ARG A 126 -0.42 -18.26 4.52
N PHE A 127 0.69 -18.39 5.27
CA PHE A 127 1.84 -17.50 5.14
C PHE A 127 2.38 -17.49 3.70
N ASP A 128 2.59 -18.66 3.10
CA ASP A 128 3.08 -18.77 1.72
C ASP A 128 2.11 -18.13 0.72
N HIS A 129 0.80 -18.26 0.95
CA HIS A 129 -0.21 -17.58 0.14
C HIS A 129 -0.16 -16.04 0.30
N MET A 130 0.14 -15.52 1.49
CA MET A 130 0.36 -14.08 1.70
C MET A 130 1.59 -13.60 0.92
N VAL A 131 2.70 -14.34 0.97
CA VAL A 131 3.92 -14.06 0.20
C VAL A 131 3.62 -14.09 -1.31
N GLN A 132 2.91 -15.11 -1.78
CA GLN A 132 2.51 -15.22 -3.18
C GLN A 132 1.63 -14.03 -3.61
N SER A 133 0.74 -13.56 -2.74
CA SER A 133 -0.13 -12.40 -3.02
C SER A 133 0.64 -11.08 -3.12
N LEU A 134 1.80 -10.98 -2.47
CA LEU A 134 2.71 -9.83 -2.58
C LEU A 134 3.67 -9.95 -3.77
N SER A 135 3.87 -11.15 -4.29
CA SER A 135 4.90 -11.44 -5.30
C SER A 135 4.56 -10.91 -6.69
N PHE A 136 5.58 -10.39 -7.37
CA PHE A 136 5.53 -10.08 -8.80
C PHE A 136 5.70 -11.32 -9.68
N SER A 137 6.21 -12.43 -9.14
CA SER A 137 6.51 -13.65 -9.90
C SER A 137 5.28 -14.27 -10.57
N ASN A 138 4.07 -13.98 -10.08
CA ASN A 138 2.82 -14.41 -10.71
C ASN A 138 2.63 -13.78 -12.11
N ASN A 139 3.28 -12.64 -12.39
CA ASN A 139 3.36 -12.07 -13.73
C ASN A 139 4.73 -12.38 -14.34
N TRP A 140 4.82 -13.50 -15.07
CA TRP A 140 6.07 -13.96 -15.66
C TRP A 140 6.76 -12.95 -16.59
N LEU A 141 5.98 -12.11 -17.31
CA LEU A 141 6.53 -11.09 -18.20
C LEU A 141 7.25 -10.01 -17.39
N LEU A 142 6.62 -9.58 -16.30
CA LEU A 142 7.21 -8.61 -15.37
C LEU A 142 8.44 -9.21 -14.69
N ALA A 143 8.36 -10.46 -14.23
CA ALA A 143 9.49 -11.15 -13.62
C ALA A 143 10.69 -11.25 -14.58
N LYS A 144 10.45 -11.60 -15.85
CA LYS A 144 11.50 -11.66 -16.87
C LYS A 144 12.10 -10.28 -17.19
N ALA A 145 11.26 -9.24 -17.27
CA ALA A 145 11.72 -7.90 -17.64
C ALA A 145 12.65 -7.26 -16.59
N TYR A 146 12.51 -7.64 -15.32
CA TYR A 146 13.26 -7.09 -14.19
C TYR A 146 14.18 -8.12 -13.50
N ASP A 147 14.46 -9.24 -14.16
CA ASP A 147 15.29 -10.37 -13.67
C ASP A 147 14.90 -10.89 -12.26
N ILE A 148 13.60 -10.98 -11.98
CA ILE A 148 13.09 -11.44 -10.69
C ILE A 148 13.16 -12.97 -10.62
N LYS A 149 14.19 -13.48 -9.94
CA LYS A 149 14.43 -14.92 -9.76
C LYS A 149 13.72 -15.52 -8.54
N ARG A 150 13.60 -14.74 -7.47
CA ARG A 150 12.97 -15.15 -6.22
C ARG A 150 12.35 -13.96 -5.50
N VAL A 151 11.44 -14.25 -4.57
CA VAL A 151 10.96 -13.27 -3.60
C VAL A 151 11.92 -13.25 -2.42
N VAL A 152 12.28 -12.05 -1.99
CA VAL A 152 13.14 -11.81 -0.82
C VAL A 152 12.29 -11.18 0.28
N LEU A 153 12.27 -11.80 1.45
CA LEU A 153 11.47 -11.35 2.59
C LEU A 153 12.29 -10.62 3.65
N ASP A 154 13.62 -10.74 3.62
CA ASP A 154 14.55 -9.97 4.42
C ASP A 154 15.12 -8.79 3.60
N GLU A 155 14.78 -7.57 4.01
CA GLU A 155 15.21 -6.35 3.35
C GLU A 155 16.73 -6.11 3.39
N GLU A 156 17.48 -6.83 4.24
CA GLU A 156 18.94 -6.73 4.32
C GLU A 156 19.67 -7.68 3.35
N GLU A 157 19.01 -8.73 2.83
CA GLU A 157 19.62 -9.67 1.88
C GLU A 157 19.96 -9.03 0.52
N VAL A 158 19.19 -8.02 0.12
CA VAL A 158 19.38 -7.31 -1.15
C VAL A 158 19.44 -5.82 -0.85
N PRO A 159 20.65 -5.30 -0.55
CA PRO A 159 20.82 -3.88 -0.27
C PRO A 159 20.46 -3.05 -1.50
N GLU A 160 20.21 -1.78 -1.24
CA GLU A 160 19.89 -0.81 -2.28
C GLU A 160 21.12 -0.44 -3.10
N ASP A 161 21.02 -0.57 -4.43
CA ASP A 161 21.98 -0.04 -5.37
C ASP A 161 21.44 1.27 -5.96
N LEU A 162 22.13 2.38 -5.66
CA LEU A 162 21.75 3.72 -6.13
C LEU A 162 22.14 3.99 -7.59
N SER A 163 22.94 3.11 -8.20
CA SER A 163 23.30 3.21 -9.62
C SER A 163 22.23 2.63 -10.55
N GLU A 164 21.39 1.74 -10.01
CA GLU A 164 20.29 1.13 -10.73
C GLU A 164 19.13 2.12 -10.95
N PRO A 165 18.38 2.01 -12.07
CA PRO A 165 17.19 2.81 -12.31
C PRO A 165 16.16 2.67 -11.17
N GLU A 166 15.37 3.73 -10.93
CA GLU A 166 14.34 3.73 -9.86
C GLU A 166 13.40 2.52 -9.99
N GLU A 167 13.03 2.14 -11.22
CA GLU A 167 12.19 0.99 -11.54
C GLU A 167 12.82 -0.34 -11.11
N GLN A 168 14.12 -0.52 -11.31
CA GLN A 168 14.83 -1.74 -10.89
C GLN A 168 14.94 -1.78 -9.36
N ALA A 169 15.24 -0.63 -8.74
CA ALA A 169 15.39 -0.50 -7.30
C ALA A 169 14.10 -0.84 -6.53
N ILE A 170 12.91 -0.50 -7.06
CA ILE A 170 11.63 -0.86 -6.42
C ILE A 170 11.23 -2.32 -6.61
N MET A 171 11.75 -2.99 -7.64
CA MET A 171 11.45 -4.40 -7.96
C MET A 171 12.41 -5.40 -7.31
N ARG A 172 13.52 -4.94 -6.71
CA ARG A 172 14.64 -5.77 -6.24
C ARG A 172 14.28 -6.93 -5.32
N PHE A 173 13.20 -6.81 -4.54
CA PHE A 173 12.76 -7.87 -3.63
C PHE A 173 11.83 -8.90 -4.28
N GLY A 174 11.47 -8.71 -5.55
CA GLY A 174 10.54 -9.60 -6.27
C GLY A 174 9.10 -9.55 -5.80
N ARG A 175 8.75 -8.60 -4.93
CA ARG A 175 7.42 -8.39 -4.36
C ARG A 175 7.12 -6.91 -4.15
N HIS A 176 5.84 -6.61 -3.96
CA HIS A 176 5.37 -5.31 -3.54
C HIS A 176 5.94 -4.92 -2.16
N GLN A 177 6.49 -3.71 -2.05
CA GLN A 177 6.89 -3.10 -0.78
C GLN A 177 5.72 -2.29 -0.20
N VAL A 178 5.05 -1.51 -1.04
CA VAL A 178 3.76 -0.89 -0.73
C VAL A 178 2.61 -1.81 -1.17
N LEU A 179 1.64 -2.03 -0.28
CA LEU A 179 0.52 -2.93 -0.52
C LEU A 179 -0.27 -2.55 -1.79
N PRO A 180 -0.57 -3.52 -2.68
CA PRO A 180 -1.38 -3.27 -3.89
C PRO A 180 -2.75 -2.66 -3.64
N ALA A 181 -3.32 -2.84 -2.45
CA ALA A 181 -4.58 -2.23 -2.05
C ALA A 181 -4.50 -0.69 -2.04
N PHE A 182 -3.36 -0.11 -1.63
CA PHE A 182 -3.16 1.33 -1.61
C PHE A 182 -3.15 1.92 -3.03
N TRP A 183 -2.45 1.29 -3.96
CA TRP A 183 -2.45 1.72 -5.36
C TRP A 183 -3.85 1.67 -5.97
N ARG A 184 -4.60 0.58 -5.73
CA ARG A 184 -6.00 0.45 -6.15
C ARG A 184 -6.89 1.54 -5.54
N PHE A 185 -6.64 1.88 -4.29
CA PHE A 185 -7.35 2.95 -3.59
C PHE A 185 -7.09 4.33 -4.22
N LEU A 186 -5.83 4.69 -4.51
CA LEU A 186 -5.51 5.94 -5.20
C LEU A 186 -6.14 6.00 -6.60
N ILE A 187 -6.08 4.92 -7.36
CA ILE A 187 -6.75 4.81 -8.67
C ILE A 187 -8.25 5.05 -8.51
N HIS A 188 -8.88 4.48 -7.49
CA HIS A 188 -10.30 4.64 -7.23
C HIS A 188 -10.65 6.10 -6.92
N LEU A 189 -9.93 6.74 -5.99
CA LEU A 189 -10.17 8.14 -5.62
C LEU A 189 -10.00 9.09 -6.81
N THR A 190 -8.94 8.89 -7.60
CA THR A 190 -8.66 9.70 -8.79
C THR A 190 -9.74 9.51 -9.86
N LYS A 191 -10.16 8.27 -10.14
CA LYS A 191 -11.27 8.00 -11.09
C LYS A 191 -12.62 8.54 -10.62
N LYS A 192 -12.80 8.71 -9.32
CA LYS A 192 -14.00 9.30 -8.71
C LYS A 192 -13.89 10.80 -8.51
N GLU A 193 -12.82 11.43 -9.03
CA GLU A 193 -12.56 12.87 -8.94
C GLU A 193 -12.74 13.39 -7.51
N ARG A 194 -12.27 12.60 -6.53
CA ARG A 194 -12.37 12.98 -5.12
C ARG A 194 -11.32 14.05 -4.81
N ASP A 195 -11.74 15.08 -4.09
CA ASP A 195 -10.79 15.99 -3.47
C ASP A 195 -10.21 15.34 -2.21
N PHE A 196 -8.90 15.07 -2.19
CA PHE A 196 -8.24 14.43 -1.06
C PHE A 196 -6.77 14.85 -0.92
N SER A 197 -6.25 14.69 0.29
CA SER A 197 -4.84 14.83 0.65
C SER A 197 -4.39 13.58 1.40
N LEU A 198 -3.12 13.22 1.21
CA LEU A 198 -2.48 12.08 1.87
C LEU A 198 -1.46 12.61 2.88
N VAL A 199 -1.46 12.05 4.08
CA VAL A 199 -0.46 12.33 5.11
C VAL A 199 0.15 11.00 5.51
N PHE A 200 1.47 10.88 5.36
CA PHE A 200 2.22 9.67 5.69
C PHE A 200 2.96 9.85 7.01
N HIS A 201 2.77 8.92 7.93
CA HIS A 201 3.51 8.83 9.19
C HIS A 201 4.57 7.76 9.05
N ALA A 202 5.83 8.19 8.95
CA ALA A 202 7.00 7.34 8.84
C ALA A 202 7.86 7.46 10.11
N PHE A 203 8.44 6.35 10.56
CA PHE A 203 9.32 6.32 11.73
C PHE A 203 10.80 6.15 11.35
N SER A 204 11.10 6.08 10.04
CA SER A 204 12.47 6.10 9.51
C SER A 204 12.52 6.83 8.17
N SER A 205 13.61 7.57 7.94
CA SER A 205 13.90 8.21 6.65
C SER A 205 14.05 7.18 5.52
N ARG A 206 14.58 5.99 5.84
CA ARG A 206 14.71 4.86 4.91
C ARG A 206 13.34 4.41 4.38
N GLN A 207 12.35 4.17 5.25
CA GLN A 207 10.99 3.81 4.80
C GLN A 207 10.33 4.92 3.99
N LEU A 208 10.49 6.17 4.44
CA LEU A 208 9.91 7.30 3.72
C LEU A 208 10.51 7.43 2.32
N GLY A 209 11.82 7.28 2.17
CA GLY A 209 12.50 7.29 0.87
C GLY A 209 12.03 6.18 -0.07
N LEU A 210 11.80 4.97 0.45
CA LEU A 210 11.23 3.86 -0.33
C LEU A 210 9.84 4.21 -0.86
N LEU A 211 8.93 4.67 0.02
CA LEU A 211 7.60 5.09 -0.39
C LEU A 211 7.67 6.26 -1.39
N GLN A 212 8.49 7.26 -1.12
CA GLN A 212 8.61 8.46 -1.95
C GLN A 212 8.99 8.09 -3.38
N ARG A 213 9.98 7.20 -3.55
CA ARG A 213 10.40 6.71 -4.87
C ARG A 213 9.31 5.87 -5.54
N GLU A 214 8.72 4.90 -4.85
CA GLU A 214 7.68 4.05 -5.44
C GLU A 214 6.44 4.88 -5.85
N LEU A 215 6.02 5.81 -5.00
CA LEU A 215 4.93 6.76 -5.27
C LEU A 215 5.26 7.69 -6.44
N ARG A 216 6.49 8.19 -6.55
CA ARG A 216 6.96 9.00 -7.68
C ARG A 216 6.89 8.22 -8.99
N CYS A 217 7.42 6.99 -9.03
CA CYS A 217 7.33 6.10 -10.19
C CYS A 217 5.86 5.86 -10.57
N PHE A 218 5.00 5.60 -9.58
CA PHE A 218 3.57 5.36 -9.80
C PHE A 218 2.86 6.58 -10.40
N CYS A 219 3.03 7.75 -9.80
CA CYS A 219 2.39 9.00 -10.24
C CYS A 219 2.80 9.42 -11.66
N ARG A 220 4.04 9.12 -12.08
CA ARG A 220 4.55 9.37 -13.44
C ARG A 220 4.07 8.33 -14.47
N GLY A 221 3.53 7.20 -14.02
CA GLY A 221 3.20 6.05 -14.87
C GLY A 221 4.40 5.18 -15.26
N GLY A 222 5.53 5.30 -14.53
CA GLY A 222 6.74 4.49 -14.73
C GLY A 222 6.82 3.26 -13.82
N HIS A 223 5.92 3.11 -12.84
CA HIS A 223 5.94 1.97 -11.94
C HIS A 223 5.78 0.64 -12.72
N PRO A 224 6.70 -0.34 -12.59
CA PRO A 224 6.69 -1.57 -13.38
C PRO A 224 5.39 -2.38 -13.33
N ALA A 225 4.78 -2.47 -12.14
CA ALA A 225 3.47 -3.11 -11.96
C ALA A 225 2.25 -2.29 -12.44
N TYR A 226 2.44 -1.04 -12.88
CA TYR A 226 1.38 -0.07 -13.20
C TYR A 226 1.73 0.87 -14.38
N CYS A 227 2.48 0.40 -15.38
CA CYS A 227 2.91 1.24 -16.51
C CYS A 227 2.26 0.87 -17.86
N GLY A 228 1.39 -0.14 -17.90
CA GLY A 228 0.80 -0.64 -19.14
C GLY A 228 1.68 -1.62 -19.93
N GLN A 229 2.97 -1.67 -19.64
CA GLN A 229 3.90 -2.66 -20.21
C GLN A 229 3.76 -4.00 -19.49
N ASN A 230 4.27 -5.09 -20.07
CA ASN A 230 4.24 -6.43 -19.45
C ASN A 230 2.84 -6.89 -18.98
N LYS A 231 1.80 -6.50 -19.73
CA LYS A 231 0.38 -6.74 -19.42
C LYS A 231 -0.08 -6.17 -18.07
N THR A 232 0.59 -5.13 -17.59
CA THR A 232 0.18 -4.41 -16.38
C THR A 232 -0.89 -3.37 -16.69
N ARG A 233 -1.57 -2.88 -15.66
CA ARG A 233 -2.56 -1.81 -15.81
C ARG A 233 -1.83 -0.49 -16.00
N MET A 234 -2.44 0.47 -16.69
CA MET A 234 -1.94 1.84 -16.77
C MET A 234 -2.93 2.79 -16.07
N PRO A 235 -2.67 3.18 -14.81
CA PRO A 235 -3.45 4.19 -14.10
C PRO A 235 -3.42 5.57 -14.77
N PRO A 236 -4.39 6.46 -14.45
CA PRO A 236 -4.23 7.88 -14.71
C PRO A 236 -2.95 8.41 -14.04
N ARG A 237 -2.21 9.27 -14.74
CA ARG A 237 -1.07 9.96 -14.17
C ARG A 237 -1.53 10.93 -13.09
N MET A 238 -0.70 11.09 -12.07
CA MET A 238 -0.95 11.92 -10.89
C MET A 238 0.27 12.78 -10.61
N ASN A 239 0.80 13.42 -11.66
CA ASN A 239 2.10 14.12 -11.66
C ASN A 239 1.98 15.63 -11.98
N GLY A 240 0.77 16.19 -12.00
CA GLY A 240 0.57 17.60 -12.34
C GLY A 240 0.42 17.90 -13.84
N GLU A 241 0.84 16.98 -14.71
CA GLU A 241 0.78 17.20 -16.16
C GLU A 241 -0.67 17.24 -16.64
N LYS A 242 -0.93 18.07 -17.66
CA LYS A 242 -2.25 18.20 -18.31
C LYS A 242 -3.38 18.52 -17.32
N GLY A 243 -3.08 19.27 -16.25
CA GLY A 243 -4.04 19.63 -15.21
C GLY A 243 -4.44 18.47 -14.28
N SER A 244 -3.73 17.33 -14.34
CA SER A 244 -3.91 16.25 -13.37
C SER A 244 -3.44 16.70 -11.99
N ARG A 245 -4.01 16.12 -10.93
CA ARG A 245 -3.50 16.34 -9.57
C ARG A 245 -2.08 15.79 -9.46
N ASP A 246 -1.18 16.54 -8.83
CA ASP A 246 0.12 16.01 -8.43
C ASP A 246 0.02 15.35 -7.04
N LEU A 247 0.30 14.05 -6.98
CA LEU A 247 0.33 13.26 -5.74
C LEU A 247 1.75 12.79 -5.40
N ARG A 248 2.77 13.27 -6.11
CA ARG A 248 4.16 12.97 -5.76
C ARG A 248 4.46 13.58 -4.39
N LEU A 249 5.14 12.83 -3.55
CA LEU A 249 5.69 13.34 -2.30
C LEU A 249 7.00 14.08 -2.62
N MET A 250 6.95 15.41 -2.59
CA MET A 250 8.11 16.26 -2.83
C MET A 250 8.93 16.44 -1.56
N ASP A 251 10.21 16.78 -1.69
CA ASP A 251 11.12 16.92 -0.56
C ASP A 251 10.67 18.03 0.40
N GLU A 252 10.01 19.08 -0.11
CA GLU A 252 9.48 20.19 0.69
C GLU A 252 8.25 19.80 1.53
N ALA A 253 7.60 18.68 1.19
CA ALA A 253 6.46 18.14 1.92
C ALA A 253 6.86 17.15 3.03
N VAL A 254 8.14 16.86 3.17
CA VAL A 254 8.69 16.00 4.23
C VAL A 254 8.99 16.87 5.45
N GLY A 255 8.32 16.59 6.56
CA GLY A 255 8.64 17.22 7.85
C GLY A 255 10.02 16.80 8.35
N GLN A 256 10.76 17.75 8.91
CA GLN A 256 12.03 17.50 9.62
C GLN A 256 11.80 16.90 11.00
#